data_AF-A0A7J8F6U1-F1
#
_entry.id   AF-A0A7J8F6U1-F1
#
_cell.length_a   1.000
_cell.length_b   1.000
_cell.length_c   1.000
_cell.angle_alpha   90.00
_cell.angle_beta   90.00
_cell.angle_gamma   90.00
#
_symmetry.space_group_name_H-M   'P 1'
#
loop_
_entity.id
_entity.type
_entity.pdbx_description
1 polymer ?
#
loop_
_entity_poly.entity_id
_entity_poly.type
_entity_poly.pdbx_seq_one_letter_code
_entity_poly.pdbx_strand_id
1 'polypeptide(L)'
;METELERFHKQNTQLELNITELWQKLRATDQEMRRERQKERDLEALVKRFKTDLHNCVAYIQEARQLKEKVRALFEKYVQRADMVEIAGLNTDLQLEYTRQREHLERNLATLKKKVVKDSELHRTDYVRIMQENVSLIKEINELRRELKLTRSQVYDLEAALKLAKKSQLQEVPETGPSEDTAGTTPAKRLNEQEEIGRIIEMQRLEIQHLRDQIQEQQQVPGFQPISRIRLPSLVKLEVNPEVQDN
;
A
#
# COMPACT_ATOMS: atom_id res chain seq x y z
N MET A 1 -65.90 -35.06 -10.64
CA MET A 1 -65.79 -36.28 -11.45
C MET A 1 -65.25 -36.00 -12.86
N GLU A 2 -65.95 -35.27 -13.73
CA GLU A 2 -65.43 -34.96 -15.09
C GLU A 2 -64.16 -34.11 -15.08
N THR A 3 -64.11 -33.09 -14.22
CA THR A 3 -62.92 -32.24 -14.03
C THR A 3 -61.70 -33.00 -13.49
N GLU A 4 -61.94 -34.02 -12.68
CA GLU A 4 -60.88 -34.89 -12.14
C GLU A 4 -60.38 -35.86 -13.21
N LEU A 5 -61.28 -36.42 -14.03
CA LEU A 5 -60.94 -37.25 -15.19
C LEU A 5 -60.13 -36.48 -16.22
N GLU A 6 -60.51 -35.25 -16.56
CA GLU A 6 -59.73 -34.39 -17.45
C GLU A 6 -58.33 -34.10 -16.88
N ARG A 7 -58.23 -33.87 -15.56
CA ARG A 7 -56.93 -33.68 -14.90
C ARG A 7 -56.07 -34.93 -15.00
N PHE A 8 -56.64 -36.11 -14.79
CA PHE A 8 -55.91 -37.38 -14.94
C PHE A 8 -55.48 -37.64 -16.38
N HIS A 9 -56.32 -37.33 -17.38
CA HIS A 9 -55.92 -37.44 -18.79
C HIS A 9 -54.78 -36.48 -19.16
N LYS A 10 -54.82 -35.23 -18.70
CA LYS A 10 -53.71 -34.27 -18.87
C LYS A 10 -52.43 -34.76 -18.18
N GLN A 11 -52.55 -35.34 -16.99
CA GLN A 11 -51.40 -35.88 -16.27
C GLN A 11 -50.82 -37.11 -16.99
N ASN A 12 -51.66 -38.04 -17.47
CA ASN A 12 -51.20 -39.21 -18.21
C ASN A 12 -50.52 -38.84 -19.53
N THR A 13 -51.11 -37.92 -20.30
CA THR A 13 -50.47 -37.42 -21.54
C THR A 13 -49.14 -36.74 -21.26
N GLN A 14 -49.04 -35.94 -20.19
CA GLN A 14 -47.77 -35.35 -19.77
C GLN A 14 -46.74 -36.43 -19.36
N LEU A 15 -47.16 -37.47 -18.64
CA LEU A 15 -46.29 -38.58 -18.26
C LEU A 15 -45.81 -39.38 -19.48
N GLU A 16 -46.67 -39.62 -20.46
CA GLU A 16 -46.30 -40.28 -21.72
C GLU A 16 -45.28 -39.45 -22.50
N LEU A 17 -45.49 -38.13 -22.62
CA LEU A 17 -44.52 -37.22 -23.23
C LEU A 17 -43.18 -37.25 -22.49
N ASN A 18 -43.20 -37.17 -21.15
CA ASN A 18 -41.99 -37.26 -20.34
C ASN A 18 -41.26 -38.59 -20.54
N ILE A 19 -41.99 -39.71 -20.62
CA ILE A 19 -41.40 -41.03 -20.89
C ILE A 19 -40.72 -41.02 -22.25
N THR A 20 -41.36 -40.49 -23.31
CA THR A 20 -40.75 -40.42 -24.65
C THR A 20 -39.52 -39.52 -24.69
N GLU A 21 -39.55 -38.37 -24.00
CA GLU A 21 -38.42 -37.45 -23.89
C GLU A 21 -37.23 -38.11 -23.17
N LEU A 22 -37.50 -38.80 -22.05
CA LEU A 22 -36.47 -39.53 -21.30
C LEU A 22 -35.86 -40.66 -22.14
N TRP A 23 -36.65 -41.38 -22.93
CA TRP A 23 -36.14 -42.40 -23.86
C TRP A 23 -35.24 -41.80 -24.95
N GLN A 24 -35.63 -40.65 -25.50
CA GLN A 24 -34.81 -39.95 -26.50
C GLN A 24 -33.49 -39.47 -25.90
N LYS A 25 -33.53 -38.88 -24.70
CA LYS A 25 -32.33 -38.45 -23.96
C LYS A 25 -31.41 -39.63 -23.68
N LEU A 26 -31.94 -40.73 -23.14
CA LEU A 26 -31.18 -41.94 -22.86
C LEU A 26 -30.48 -42.46 -24.12
N ARG A 27 -31.19 -42.51 -25.25
CA ARG A 27 -30.63 -42.96 -26.53
C ARG A 27 -29.54 -42.02 -27.05
N ALA A 28 -29.74 -40.70 -26.92
CA ALA A 28 -28.73 -39.72 -27.31
C ALA A 28 -27.46 -39.85 -26.45
N THR A 29 -27.62 -39.93 -25.13
CA THR A 29 -26.49 -40.09 -24.20
C THR A 29 -25.75 -41.42 -24.40
N ASP A 30 -26.47 -42.51 -24.68
CA ASP A 30 -25.85 -43.79 -25.01
C ASP A 30 -25.04 -43.73 -26.30
N GLN A 31 -25.53 -42.99 -27.29
CA GLN A 31 -24.82 -42.81 -28.56
C GLN A 31 -23.55 -41.97 -28.37
N GLU A 32 -23.63 -40.88 -27.60
CA GLU A 32 -22.47 -40.06 -27.23
C GLU A 32 -21.45 -40.87 -26.44
N MET A 33 -21.89 -41.61 -25.43
CA MET A 33 -21.01 -42.49 -24.65
C MET A 33 -20.29 -43.51 -25.54
N ARG A 34 -20.98 -44.11 -26.51
CA ARG A 34 -20.35 -45.04 -27.48
C ARG A 34 -19.32 -44.34 -28.36
N ARG A 35 -19.61 -43.11 -28.83
CA ARG A 35 -18.67 -42.31 -29.62
C ARG A 35 -17.42 -41.98 -28.80
N GLU A 36 -17.59 -41.51 -27.58
CA GLU A 36 -16.45 -41.18 -26.70
C GLU A 36 -15.62 -42.42 -26.36
N ARG A 37 -16.25 -43.54 -26.02
CA ARG A 37 -15.53 -44.81 -25.82
C ARG A 37 -14.76 -45.25 -27.07
N GLN A 38 -15.30 -45.01 -28.26
CA GLN A 38 -14.58 -45.35 -29.49
C GLN A 38 -13.37 -44.42 -29.70
N LYS A 39 -13.55 -43.10 -29.50
CA LYS A 39 -12.45 -42.13 -29.55
C LYS A 39 -11.34 -42.48 -28.55
N GLU A 40 -11.71 -42.84 -27.33
CA GLU A 40 -10.76 -43.26 -26.29
C GLU A 40 -9.92 -44.45 -26.76
N ARG A 41 -10.56 -45.49 -27.30
CA ARG A 41 -9.84 -46.66 -27.85
C ARG A 41 -8.95 -46.30 -29.03
N ASP A 42 -9.43 -45.43 -29.92
CA ASP A 42 -8.66 -44.99 -31.09
C ASP A 42 -7.42 -44.20 -30.67
N LEU A 43 -7.54 -43.31 -29.67
CA LEU A 43 -6.44 -42.58 -29.06
C LEU A 43 -5.47 -43.52 -28.32
N GLU A 44 -5.99 -44.48 -27.55
CA GLU A 44 -5.14 -45.45 -26.84
C GLU A 44 -4.36 -46.32 -27.84
N ALA A 45 -4.98 -46.71 -28.96
CA ALA A 45 -4.31 -47.40 -30.05
C ALA A 45 -3.26 -46.52 -30.73
N LEU A 46 -3.53 -45.23 -30.92
CA LEU A 46 -2.57 -44.25 -31.45
C LEU A 46 -1.34 -44.14 -30.53
N VAL A 47 -1.55 -44.00 -29.22
CA VAL A 47 -0.48 -43.92 -28.21
C VAL A 47 0.33 -45.20 -28.19
N LYS A 48 -0.32 -46.38 -28.23
CA LYS A 48 0.38 -47.67 -28.30
C LYS A 48 1.25 -47.77 -29.55
N ARG A 49 0.72 -47.39 -30.71
CA ARG A 49 1.48 -47.37 -31.98
C ARG A 49 2.67 -46.40 -31.91
N PHE A 50 2.45 -45.19 -31.41
CA PHE A 50 3.51 -44.19 -31.24
C PHE A 50 4.62 -44.71 -30.31
N LYS A 51 4.25 -45.33 -29.18
CA LYS A 51 5.21 -45.93 -28.25
C LYS A 51 6.05 -47.02 -28.93
N THR A 52 5.42 -47.89 -29.72
CA THR A 52 6.13 -48.92 -30.50
C THR A 52 7.09 -48.28 -31.51
N ASP A 53 6.64 -47.29 -32.27
CA ASP A 53 7.47 -46.61 -33.26
C ASP A 53 8.64 -45.86 -32.60
N LEU A 54 8.42 -45.24 -31.45
CA LEU A 54 9.48 -44.62 -30.66
C LEU A 54 10.48 -45.66 -30.15
N HIS A 55 10.01 -46.80 -29.67
CA HIS A 55 10.88 -47.89 -29.25
C HIS A 55 11.74 -48.42 -30.40
N ASN A 56 11.19 -48.46 -31.62
CA ASN A 56 11.94 -48.78 -32.83
C ASN A 56 13.01 -47.72 -33.15
N CYS A 57 12.77 -46.44 -32.87
CA CYS A 57 13.80 -45.41 -33.00
C CYS A 57 14.96 -45.59 -32.01
N VAL A 58 14.69 -46.06 -30.78
CA VAL A 58 15.71 -46.30 -29.76
C VAL A 58 16.75 -47.33 -30.22
N ALA A 59 16.40 -48.26 -31.11
CA ALA A 59 17.36 -49.20 -31.70
C ALA A 59 18.53 -48.50 -32.42
N TYR A 60 18.36 -47.24 -32.86
CA TYR A 60 19.38 -46.45 -33.54
C TYR A 60 20.08 -45.44 -32.62
N ILE A 61 19.97 -45.56 -31.29
CA ILE A 61 20.50 -44.56 -30.35
C ILE A 61 22.01 -44.32 -30.48
N GLN A 62 22.76 -45.33 -30.93
CA GLN A 62 24.20 -45.24 -31.15
C GLN A 62 24.56 -44.63 -32.52
N GLU A 63 23.58 -44.51 -33.43
CA GLU A 63 23.76 -44.04 -34.80
C GLU A 63 23.07 -42.69 -35.03
N ALA A 64 23.73 -41.60 -34.63
CA ALA A 64 23.14 -40.25 -34.57
C ALA A 64 22.47 -39.76 -35.88
N ARG A 65 23.03 -40.11 -37.05
CA ARG A 65 22.47 -39.70 -38.35
C ARG A 65 21.16 -40.43 -38.67
N GLN A 66 21.11 -41.74 -38.44
CA GLN A 66 19.92 -42.55 -38.67
C GLN A 66 18.82 -42.25 -37.65
N LEU A 67 19.18 -42.05 -36.38
CA LEU A 67 18.23 -41.65 -35.34
C LEU A 67 17.52 -40.34 -35.70
N LYS A 68 18.28 -39.33 -36.17
CA LYS A 68 17.73 -38.04 -36.59
C LYS A 68 16.69 -38.19 -37.72
N GLU A 69 16.98 -39.02 -38.71
CA GLU A 69 16.07 -39.27 -39.83
C GLU A 69 14.81 -40.01 -39.37
N LYS A 70 14.95 -41.03 -38.52
CA LYS A 70 13.81 -41.79 -37.97
C LYS A 70 12.91 -40.94 -37.07
N VAL A 71 13.49 -40.10 -36.21
CA VAL A 71 12.74 -39.18 -35.35
C VAL A 71 12.02 -38.11 -36.19
N ARG A 72 12.64 -37.61 -37.27
CA ARG A 72 11.97 -36.68 -38.20
C ARG A 72 10.77 -37.33 -38.88
N ALA A 73 10.92 -38.56 -39.38
CA ALA A 73 9.81 -39.30 -40.00
C ALA A 73 8.67 -39.57 -39.00
N LEU A 74 9.01 -39.83 -37.73
CA LEU A 74 8.04 -40.01 -36.66
C LEU A 74 7.29 -38.70 -36.35
N PHE A 75 7.99 -37.57 -36.32
CA PHE A 75 7.37 -36.25 -36.21
C PHE A 75 6.39 -35.98 -37.35
N GLU A 76 6.79 -36.19 -38.62
CA GLU A 76 5.92 -35.99 -39.79
C GLU A 76 4.69 -36.92 -39.81
N LYS A 77 4.82 -38.13 -39.26
CA LYS A 77 3.72 -39.12 -39.22
C LYS A 77 2.66 -38.79 -38.17
N TYR A 78 3.06 -38.24 -37.03
CA TYR A 78 2.17 -38.08 -35.87
C TYR A 78 1.74 -36.63 -35.60
N VAL A 79 2.48 -35.64 -36.10
CA VAL A 79 2.14 -34.22 -35.97
C VAL A 79 1.43 -33.78 -37.25
N GLN A 80 0.15 -33.45 -37.17
CA GLN A 80 -0.62 -33.00 -38.32
C GLN A 80 -0.32 -31.53 -38.62
N ARG A 81 -0.47 -31.11 -39.89
CA ARG A 81 -0.27 -29.69 -40.28
C ARG A 81 -1.20 -28.73 -39.53
N ALA A 82 -2.39 -29.18 -39.14
CA ALA A 82 -3.32 -28.37 -38.35
C ALA A 82 -2.75 -28.06 -36.95
N ASP A 83 -2.21 -29.08 -36.26
CA ASP A 83 -1.57 -28.93 -34.95
C ASP A 83 -0.35 -27.99 -35.03
N MET A 84 0.39 -28.01 -36.15
CA MET A 84 1.52 -27.08 -36.36
C MET A 84 1.08 -25.62 -36.46
N VAL A 85 -0.05 -25.35 -37.11
CA VAL A 85 -0.60 -23.99 -37.25
C VAL A 85 -1.12 -23.49 -35.90
N GLU A 86 -1.77 -24.36 -35.12
CA GLU A 86 -2.24 -24.03 -33.77
C GLU A 86 -1.07 -23.75 -32.83
N ILE A 87 -0.05 -24.61 -32.80
CA ILE A 87 1.17 -24.40 -31.98
C ILE A 87 1.91 -23.13 -32.39
N ALA A 88 2.01 -22.84 -33.70
CA ALA A 88 2.62 -21.62 -34.19
C ALA A 88 1.82 -20.37 -33.78
N GLY A 89 0.48 -20.42 -33.87
CA GLY A 89 -0.43 -19.36 -33.43
C GLY A 89 -0.29 -19.07 -31.93
N LEU A 90 -0.26 -20.12 -31.11
CA LEU A 90 -0.12 -20.03 -29.66
C LEU A 90 1.24 -19.44 -29.26
N ASN A 91 2.31 -19.78 -29.99
CA ASN A 91 3.63 -19.17 -29.81
C ASN A 91 3.65 -17.69 -30.20
N THR A 92 2.95 -17.29 -31.28
CA THR A 92 2.86 -15.87 -31.66
C THR A 92 2.08 -15.05 -30.64
N ASP A 93 0.98 -15.59 -30.12
CA ASP A 93 0.17 -14.91 -29.09
C ASP A 93 0.96 -14.74 -27.78
N LEU A 94 1.72 -15.77 -27.40
CA LEU A 94 2.62 -15.70 -26.24
C LEU A 94 3.71 -14.63 -26.42
N GLN A 95 4.31 -14.53 -27.61
CA GLN A 95 5.32 -13.51 -27.91
C GLN A 95 4.74 -12.09 -27.90
N LEU A 96 3.53 -11.91 -28.44
CA LEU A 96 2.83 -10.63 -28.42
C LEU A 96 2.52 -10.19 -26.99
N GLU A 97 1.98 -11.09 -26.16
CA GLU A 97 1.66 -10.79 -24.77
C GLU A 97 2.92 -10.52 -23.94
N TYR A 98 4.01 -11.27 -24.17
CA TYR A 98 5.31 -11.00 -23.55
C TYR A 98 5.82 -9.58 -23.91
N THR A 99 5.74 -9.21 -25.18
CA THR A 99 6.17 -7.88 -25.65
C THR A 99 5.33 -6.78 -25.01
N ARG A 100 4.01 -6.95 -24.98
CA ARG A 100 3.09 -6.00 -24.34
C ARG A 100 3.39 -5.81 -22.85
N GLN A 101 3.60 -6.90 -22.12
CA GLN A 101 3.95 -6.85 -20.69
C GLN A 101 5.30 -6.17 -20.45
N ARG A 102 6.30 -6.52 -21.26
CA ARG A 102 7.61 -5.88 -21.21
C ARG A 102 7.51 -4.37 -21.43
N GLU A 103 6.81 -3.93 -22.48
CA GLU A 103 6.61 -2.52 -22.75
C GLU A 103 5.86 -1.80 -21.61
N HIS A 104 4.86 -2.45 -21.00
CA HIS A 104 4.14 -1.88 -19.86
C HIS A 104 5.09 -1.64 -18.67
N LEU A 105 5.92 -2.63 -18.36
CA LEU A 105 6.93 -2.52 -17.31
C LEU A 105 7.97 -1.46 -17.63
N GLU A 106 8.45 -1.38 -18.88
CA GLU A 106 9.40 -0.36 -19.31
C GLU A 106 8.81 1.06 -19.19
N ARG A 107 7.55 1.27 -19.60
CA ARG A 107 6.84 2.56 -19.42
C ARG A 107 6.68 2.92 -17.95
N ASN A 108 6.29 1.96 -17.10
CA ASN A 108 6.12 2.18 -15.67
C ASN A 108 7.45 2.53 -15.00
N LEU A 109 8.52 1.81 -15.35
CA LEU A 109 9.86 2.04 -14.84
C LEU A 109 10.36 3.43 -15.26
N ALA A 110 10.17 3.83 -16.51
CA ALA A 110 10.51 5.17 -16.98
C ALA A 110 9.74 6.26 -16.21
N THR A 111 8.45 6.04 -15.98
CA THR A 111 7.59 6.96 -15.21
C THR A 111 8.04 7.07 -13.76
N LEU A 112 8.35 5.95 -13.11
CA LEU A 112 8.84 5.90 -11.73
C LEU A 112 10.18 6.62 -11.60
N LYS A 113 11.14 6.35 -12.50
CA LYS A 113 12.43 7.06 -12.53
C LYS A 113 12.22 8.58 -12.63
N LYS A 114 11.35 9.03 -13.53
CA LYS A 114 11.04 10.46 -13.70
C LYS A 114 10.42 11.07 -12.43
N LYS A 115 9.51 10.34 -11.77
CA LYS A 115 8.89 10.77 -10.51
C LYS A 115 9.95 10.92 -9.42
N VAL A 116 10.83 9.94 -9.24
CA VAL A 116 11.89 9.99 -8.20
C VAL A 116 12.83 11.19 -8.41
N VAL A 117 13.28 11.43 -9.65
CA VAL A 117 14.13 12.60 -9.95
C VAL A 117 13.40 13.89 -9.62
N LYS A 118 12.16 14.06 -10.11
CA LYS A 118 11.36 15.26 -9.84
C LYS A 118 11.13 15.48 -8.34
N ASP A 119 10.84 14.42 -7.60
CA ASP A 119 10.60 14.48 -6.16
C ASP A 119 11.86 14.89 -5.40
N SER A 120 13.03 14.33 -5.78
CA SER A 120 14.30 14.74 -5.20
C SER A 120 14.65 16.22 -5.47
N GLU A 121 14.33 16.73 -6.65
CA GLU A 121 14.52 18.14 -7.00
C GLU A 121 13.59 19.04 -6.17
N LEU A 122 12.31 18.68 -6.06
CA LEU A 122 11.34 19.40 -5.24
C LEU A 122 11.78 19.43 -3.77
N HIS A 123 12.14 18.29 -3.20
CA HIS A 123 12.65 18.21 -1.84
C HIS A 123 13.89 19.08 -1.62
N ARG A 124 14.83 19.11 -2.59
CA ARG A 124 16.00 19.97 -2.51
C ARG A 124 15.60 21.45 -2.49
N THR A 125 14.66 21.86 -3.35
CA THR A 125 14.19 23.26 -3.40
C THR A 125 13.44 23.66 -2.13
N ASP A 126 12.55 22.80 -1.63
CA ASP A 126 11.79 23.04 -0.40
C ASP A 126 12.70 23.10 0.82
N TYR A 127 13.70 22.22 0.90
CA TYR A 127 14.68 22.23 1.98
C TYR A 127 15.42 23.58 2.04
N VAL A 128 15.88 24.09 0.91
CA VAL A 128 16.56 25.40 0.85
C VAL A 128 15.62 26.52 1.25
N ARG A 129 14.36 26.52 0.79
CA ARG A 129 13.35 27.52 1.16
C ARG A 129 13.11 27.52 2.67
N ILE A 130 12.82 26.35 3.25
CA ILE A 130 12.57 26.19 4.69
C ILE A 130 13.80 26.65 5.50
N MET A 131 15.01 26.31 5.04
CA MET A 131 16.24 26.77 5.70
C MET A 131 16.41 28.30 5.64
N GLN A 132 16.06 28.94 4.53
CA GLN A 132 16.10 30.41 4.41
C GLN A 132 15.05 31.09 5.31
N GLU A 133 13.84 30.53 5.38
CA GLU A 133 12.79 31.00 6.29
C GLU A 133 13.25 30.84 7.75
N ASN A 134 13.78 29.68 8.13
CA ASN A 134 14.32 29.46 9.48
C ASN A 134 15.43 30.46 9.84
N VAL A 135 16.36 30.73 8.92
CA VAL A 135 17.42 31.73 9.13
C VAL A 135 16.83 33.14 9.30
N SER A 136 15.80 33.49 8.54
CA SER A 136 15.13 34.80 8.62
C SER A 136 14.37 34.95 9.94
N LEU A 137 13.61 33.93 10.35
CA LEU A 137 12.93 33.88 11.64
C LEU A 137 13.91 33.96 12.81
N ILE A 138 15.06 33.29 12.74
CA ILE A 138 16.10 33.40 13.77
C ILE A 138 16.64 34.83 13.86
N LYS A 139 16.83 35.52 12.73
CA LYS A 139 17.26 36.93 12.73
C LYS A 139 16.22 37.82 13.40
N GLU A 140 14.95 37.65 13.06
CA GLU A 140 13.84 38.42 13.65
C GLU A 140 13.71 38.17 15.16
N ILE A 141 13.76 36.90 15.60
CA ILE A 141 13.77 36.55 17.03
C ILE A 141 14.94 37.23 17.76
N ASN A 142 16.12 37.27 17.15
CA ASN A 142 17.27 37.92 17.75
C ASN A 142 17.13 39.45 17.80
N GLU A 143 16.51 40.07 16.81
CA GLU A 143 16.22 41.50 16.80
C GLU A 143 15.22 41.85 17.91
N LEU A 144 14.10 41.13 17.98
CA LEU A 144 13.09 41.30 19.03
C LEU A 144 13.69 41.12 20.43
N ARG A 145 14.63 40.19 20.61
CA ARG A 145 15.36 40.02 21.88
C ARG A 145 16.24 41.24 22.23
N ARG A 146 16.87 41.90 21.24
CA ARG A 146 17.65 43.12 21.46
C ARG A 146 16.74 44.29 21.82
N GLU A 147 15.67 44.50 21.07
CA GLU A 147 14.68 45.55 21.34
C GLU A 147 14.06 45.40 22.73
N LEU A 148 13.69 44.17 23.10
CA LEU A 148 13.15 43.86 24.42
C LEU A 148 14.17 44.11 25.54
N LYS A 149 15.46 43.84 25.32
CA LYS A 149 16.52 44.18 26.28
C LYS A 149 16.68 45.70 26.42
N LEU A 150 16.66 46.43 25.31
CA LEU A 150 16.83 47.88 25.28
C LEU A 150 15.67 48.60 25.97
N THR A 151 14.43 48.22 25.65
CA THR A 151 13.22 48.73 26.31
C THR A 151 13.21 48.40 27.81
N ARG A 152 13.59 47.20 28.22
CA ARG A 152 13.75 46.87 29.65
C ARG A 152 14.78 47.73 30.36
N SER A 153 15.91 48.05 29.71
CA SER A 153 16.92 48.97 30.25
C SER A 153 16.35 50.36 30.42
N GLN A 154 15.65 50.89 29.39
CA GLN A 154 15.02 52.20 29.45
C GLN A 154 13.98 52.29 30.59
N VAL A 155 13.15 51.25 30.76
CA VAL A 155 12.21 51.18 31.88
C VAL A 155 12.93 51.23 33.23
N TYR A 156 14.02 50.46 33.39
CA TYR A 156 14.82 50.47 34.61
C TYR A 156 15.43 51.84 34.91
N ASP A 157 16.00 52.50 33.90
CA ASP A 157 16.61 53.83 34.03
C ASP A 157 15.56 54.90 34.43
N LEU A 158 14.38 54.85 33.80
CA LEU A 158 13.26 55.73 34.14
C LEU A 158 12.72 55.47 35.55
N GLU A 159 12.60 54.21 35.97
CA GLU A 159 12.22 53.86 37.34
C GLU A 159 13.24 54.35 38.37
N ALA A 160 14.54 54.25 38.08
CA ALA A 160 15.61 54.78 38.92
C ALA A 160 15.54 56.30 39.03
N ALA A 161 15.36 57.01 37.91
CA ALA A 161 15.17 58.45 37.87
C ALA A 161 13.92 58.89 38.68
N LEU A 162 12.80 58.17 38.55
CA LEU A 162 11.59 58.42 39.33
C LEU A 162 11.80 58.20 40.84
N LYS A 163 12.58 57.18 41.24
CA LYS A 163 12.92 56.95 42.65
C LYS A 163 13.79 58.09 43.21
N LEU A 164 14.73 58.60 42.42
CA LEU A 164 15.55 59.76 42.81
C LEU A 164 14.70 61.04 42.91
N ALA A 165 13.79 61.29 41.96
CA ALA A 165 12.89 62.43 41.99
C ALA A 165 11.89 62.39 43.17
N LYS A 166 11.41 61.19 43.54
CA LYS A 166 10.62 61.01 44.76
C LYS A 166 11.43 61.25 46.04
N LYS A 167 12.73 60.90 46.03
CA LYS A 167 13.63 61.14 47.16
C LYS A 167 13.98 62.62 47.33
N SER A 168 14.07 63.39 46.23
CA SER A 168 14.21 64.85 46.30
C SER A 168 12.93 65.56 46.72
N GLN A 169 11.73 65.05 46.35
CA GLN A 169 10.45 65.58 46.86
C GLN A 169 10.24 65.31 48.36
N LEU A 170 10.81 64.23 48.90
CA LEU A 170 10.77 63.93 50.34
C LEU A 170 11.78 64.77 51.16
N GLN A 171 12.62 65.58 50.53
CA GLN A 171 13.64 66.38 51.20
C GLN A 171 13.27 67.88 51.36
N GLU A 172 12.04 68.29 50.99
CA GLU A 172 11.54 69.67 51.11
C GLU A 172 10.42 69.91 52.14
N VAL A 173 10.13 68.97 53.05
CA VAL A 173 9.19 69.21 54.18
C VAL A 173 9.70 68.57 55.48
N PRO A 174 9.79 69.31 56.61
CA PRO A 174 10.11 68.72 57.91
C PRO A 174 8.86 68.18 58.61
N GLU A 175 9.04 66.99 59.19
CA GLU A 175 8.42 66.42 60.41
C GLU A 175 6.88 66.26 60.47
N THR A 176 6.40 65.02 60.43
CA THR A 176 5.55 64.45 61.51
C THR A 176 5.31 62.94 61.33
N GLY A 177 5.78 62.15 62.30
CA GLY A 177 5.06 60.98 62.83
C GLY A 177 5.17 59.62 62.11
N PRO A 178 5.39 58.50 62.85
CA PRO A 178 5.86 57.23 62.30
C PRO A 178 4.71 56.26 61.98
N SER A 179 4.86 55.41 60.97
CA SER A 179 4.29 54.05 60.97
C SER A 179 4.73 53.24 59.75
N GLU A 180 5.38 52.13 60.07
CA GLU A 180 5.18 50.78 59.56
C GLU A 180 5.08 50.46 58.05
N ASP A 181 5.69 49.31 57.76
CA ASP A 181 5.31 48.34 56.75
C ASP A 181 5.90 48.42 55.33
N THR A 182 6.98 47.65 55.22
CA THR A 182 7.05 46.45 54.38
C THR A 182 6.44 46.53 52.98
N ALA A 183 7.36 46.49 52.01
CA ALA A 183 7.26 45.77 50.75
C ALA A 183 5.94 45.04 50.46
N GLY A 184 5.18 45.53 49.47
CA GLY A 184 4.01 44.81 48.98
C GLY A 184 3.54 45.32 47.63
N THR A 185 3.91 44.61 46.56
CA THR A 185 3.21 44.69 45.27
C THR A 185 1.71 44.56 45.53
N THR A 186 0.89 45.49 45.04
CA THR A 186 -0.57 45.48 45.23
C THR A 186 -1.16 44.10 44.89
N PRO A 187 -1.90 43.44 45.81
CA PRO A 187 -2.43 42.08 45.61
C PRO A 187 -3.32 41.95 44.37
N ALA A 188 -4.06 43.01 44.04
CA ALA A 188 -4.97 43.03 42.90
C ALA A 188 -4.24 42.91 41.54
N LYS A 189 -3.04 43.48 41.40
CA LYS A 189 -2.27 43.39 40.15
C LYS A 189 -1.68 41.99 39.94
N ARG A 190 -1.17 41.36 41.01
CA ARG A 190 -0.67 39.98 40.97
C ARG A 190 -1.78 38.97 40.64
N LEU A 191 -2.99 39.17 41.16
CA LEU A 191 -4.11 38.28 40.87
C LEU A 191 -4.52 38.34 39.40
N ASN A 192 -4.57 39.55 38.81
CA ASN A 192 -4.92 39.70 37.40
C ASN A 192 -3.85 39.10 36.46
N GLU A 193 -2.57 39.31 36.75
CA GLU A 193 -1.47 38.67 36.01
C GLU A 193 -1.50 37.13 36.17
N GLN A 194 -1.82 36.63 37.36
CA GLN A 194 -1.90 35.18 37.61
C GLN A 194 -3.10 34.53 36.89
N GLU A 195 -4.23 35.23 36.80
CA GLU A 195 -5.39 34.79 36.02
C GLU A 195 -5.11 34.80 34.52
N GLU A 196 -4.44 35.83 34.01
CA GLU A 196 -4.01 35.91 32.61
C GLU A 196 -3.03 34.79 32.26
N ILE A 197 -2.05 34.52 33.12
CA ILE A 197 -1.11 33.38 32.98
C ILE A 197 -1.88 32.05 33.00
N GLY A 198 -2.89 31.92 33.87
CA GLY A 198 -3.76 30.74 33.93
C GLY A 198 -4.49 30.49 32.60
N ARG A 199 -5.11 31.53 32.02
CA ARG A 199 -5.80 31.44 30.72
C ARG A 199 -4.83 31.09 29.58
N ILE A 200 -3.62 31.64 29.59
CA ILE A 200 -2.59 31.33 28.58
C ILE A 200 -2.17 29.86 28.67
N ILE A 201 -1.94 29.34 29.88
CA ILE A 201 -1.59 27.93 30.10
C ILE A 201 -2.73 27.02 29.64
N GLU A 202 -3.98 27.39 29.90
CA GLU A 202 -5.15 26.62 29.49
C GLU A 202 -5.30 26.60 27.96
N MET A 203 -5.13 27.73 27.29
CA MET A 203 -5.10 27.78 25.81
C MET A 203 -3.95 26.95 25.23
N GLN A 204 -2.74 27.04 25.81
CA GLN A 204 -1.60 26.22 25.36
C GLN A 204 -1.84 24.73 25.56
N ARG A 205 -2.53 24.32 26.63
CA ARG A 205 -2.89 22.91 26.88
C ARG A 205 -3.87 22.40 25.82
N LEU A 206 -4.88 23.20 25.46
CA LEU A 206 -5.84 22.85 24.41
C LEU A 206 -5.16 22.74 23.04
N GLU A 207 -4.27 23.68 22.71
CA GLU A 207 -3.50 23.64 21.46
C GLU A 207 -2.58 22.40 21.40
N ILE A 208 -1.88 22.08 22.50
CA ILE A 208 -1.05 20.88 22.59
C ILE A 208 -1.90 19.61 22.43
N GLN A 209 -3.12 19.59 22.96
CA GLN A 209 -4.03 18.46 22.78
C GLN A 209 -4.48 18.35 21.32
N HIS A 210 -4.88 19.46 20.70
CA HIS A 210 -5.27 19.49 19.29
C HIS A 210 -4.15 19.03 18.35
N LEU A 211 -2.92 19.50 18.58
CA LEU A 211 -1.75 19.08 17.81
C LEU A 211 -1.42 17.59 18.02
N ARG A 212 -1.62 17.05 19.22
CA ARG A 212 -1.45 15.61 19.48
C ARG A 212 -2.50 14.78 18.75
N ASP A 213 -3.74 15.22 18.73
CA ASP A 213 -4.84 14.55 18.03
C ASP A 213 -4.59 14.57 16.51
N GLN A 214 -4.15 15.70 15.94
CA GLN A 214 -3.76 15.78 14.53
C GLN A 214 -2.58 14.85 14.19
N ILE A 215 -1.56 14.78 15.05
CA ILE A 215 -0.42 13.86 14.86
C ILE A 215 -0.89 12.41 14.92
N GLN A 216 -1.81 12.06 15.83
CA GLN A 216 -2.36 10.72 15.94
C GLN A 216 -3.23 10.35 14.72
N GLU A 217 -4.00 11.30 14.19
CA GLU A 217 -4.80 11.11 12.98
C GLU A 217 -3.90 10.91 11.75
N GLN A 218 -2.83 11.70 11.61
CA GLN A 218 -1.84 11.53 10.55
C GLN A 218 -1.07 10.20 10.65
N GLN A 219 -0.86 9.68 11.87
CA GLN A 219 -0.22 8.38 12.10
C GLN A 219 -1.15 7.17 11.85
N GLN A 220 -2.47 7.36 11.84
CA GLN A 220 -3.44 6.29 11.53
C GLN A 220 -3.68 6.11 10.03
N VAL A 221 -3.18 7.00 9.17
CA VAL A 221 -3.20 6.81 7.71
C VAL A 221 -2.29 5.63 7.34
N PRO A 222 -2.82 4.55 6.74
CA PRO A 222 -2.00 3.40 6.34
C PRO A 222 -1.01 3.84 5.25
N GLY A 223 0.28 3.97 5.60
CA GLY A 223 1.35 4.26 4.64
C GLY A 223 2.40 5.28 5.09
N PHE A 224 2.18 6.05 6.17
CA PHE A 224 3.17 7.01 6.68
C PHE A 224 3.69 6.61 8.07
N GLN A 225 4.77 5.83 8.12
CA GLN A 225 5.56 5.68 9.33
C GLN A 225 6.64 6.78 9.38
N PRO A 226 6.73 7.58 10.46
CA PRO A 226 7.86 8.48 10.65
C PRO A 226 9.16 7.70 10.80
N ILE A 227 10.19 8.13 10.06
CA ILE A 227 11.51 7.48 9.92
C ILE A 227 12.23 7.27 11.27
N SER A 228 11.80 7.93 12.34
CA SER A 228 12.44 7.85 13.67
C SER A 228 12.18 6.54 14.45
N ARG A 229 11.32 5.63 13.97
CA ARG A 229 10.98 4.37 14.67
C ARG A 229 11.29 3.09 13.88
N ILE A 230 12.28 3.10 12.99
CA ILE A 230 12.81 1.86 12.40
C ILE A 230 13.58 1.09 13.49
N ARG A 231 12.85 0.33 14.32
CA ARG A 231 13.43 -0.79 15.06
C ARG A 231 13.72 -1.87 14.03
N LEU A 232 15.00 -2.04 13.70
CA LEU A 232 15.48 -3.11 12.84
C LEU A 232 14.88 -4.46 13.31
N PRO A 233 14.34 -5.29 12.41
CA PRO A 233 13.89 -6.64 12.76
C PRO A 233 15.06 -7.44 13.33
N SER A 234 14.89 -8.07 14.51
CA SER A 234 15.87 -9.06 14.96
C SER A 234 15.75 -10.28 14.04
N LEU A 235 16.89 -10.69 13.47
CA LEU A 235 17.01 -11.96 12.75
C LEU A 235 16.83 -13.10 13.75
N VAL A 236 15.57 -13.47 14.02
CA VAL A 236 15.26 -14.78 14.59
C VAL A 236 15.53 -15.79 13.48
N LYS A 237 16.51 -16.65 13.75
CA LYS A 237 16.95 -17.75 12.91
C LYS A 237 15.75 -18.53 12.36
N LEU A 238 15.66 -18.57 11.03
CA LEU A 238 14.96 -19.63 10.30
C LEU A 238 15.75 -20.93 10.52
N GLU A 239 15.49 -21.61 11.64
CA GLU A 239 15.75 -23.04 11.72
C GLU A 239 14.63 -23.74 10.95
N VAL A 240 15.03 -24.23 9.78
CA VAL A 240 14.28 -25.09 8.89
C VAL A 240 13.92 -26.37 9.67
N ASN A 241 12.63 -26.62 9.85
CA ASN A 241 12.10 -27.94 10.18
C ASN A 241 12.09 -28.80 8.90
N PRO A 242 12.78 -29.95 8.85
CA PRO A 242 12.44 -31.01 7.93
C PRO A 242 11.59 -32.05 8.68
N GLU A 243 10.27 -31.92 8.57
CA GLU A 243 9.39 -33.10 8.72
C GLU A 243 9.47 -33.89 7.42
N VAL A 244 10.24 -34.99 7.44
CA VAL A 244 10.14 -36.07 6.47
C VAL A 244 9.48 -37.23 7.21
N GLN A 245 8.18 -37.38 6.98
CA GLN A 245 7.48 -38.66 7.07
C GLN A 245 7.98 -39.53 5.92
N ASP A 246 8.58 -40.68 6.25
CA ASP A 246 8.40 -41.96 5.54
C ASP A 246 9.23 -43.04 6.23
N ASN A 247 8.57 -43.84 7.07
CA ASN A 247 8.67 -45.31 7.22
C ASN A 247 7.75 -45.79 8.34
#